data_AF-H9FGM9-F1
#
_entry.id   AF-H9FGM9-F1
#
_cell.length_a   1.000
_cell.length_b   1.000
_cell.length_c   1.000
_cell.angle_alpha   90.00
_cell.angle_beta   90.00
_cell.angle_gamma   90.00
#
_symmetry.space_group_name_H-M   'P 1'
#
loop_
_entity.id
_entity.type
_entity.pdbx_description
1 polymer ?
#
loop_
_entity_poly.entity_id
_entity_poly.type
_entity_poly.pdbx_seq_one_letter_code
_entity_poly.pdbx_strand_id
1 'polypeptide(L)' 'LSLNPGKQRFEKMISGMYLGEIVRNILIDFTKRGLLFRGRISERLKTRGIFETKFLSQIESGCLALLQVRA' A
#
# COMPACT_ATOMS: atom_id res chain seq x y z
N LEU A 1 3.63 -10.71 -8.54
CA LEU A 1 3.19 -12.08 -8.90
C LEU A 1 3.01 -12.84 -7.59
N SER A 2 1.84 -13.44 -7.41
CA SER A 2 1.48 -14.17 -6.18
C SER A 2 2.19 -15.52 -6.13
N LEU A 3 2.58 -15.96 -4.93
CA LEU A 3 3.26 -17.24 -4.70
C LEU A 3 2.45 -18.45 -5.20
N ASN A 4 1.12 -18.42 -5.00
CA ASN A 4 0.22 -19.53 -5.32
C ASN A 4 -0.90 -19.09 -6.27
N PRO A 5 -0.65 -18.87 -7.57
CA PRO A 5 -1.66 -18.37 -8.51
C PRO A 5 -2.95 -19.21 -8.49
N GLY A 6 -4.11 -18.55 -8.52
CA GLY A 6 -5.42 -19.21 -8.50
C GLY A 6 -5.89 -19.78 -7.16
N LYS A 7 -4.97 -20.06 -6.21
CA LYS A 7 -5.26 -20.64 -4.88
C LYS A 7 -5.32 -19.56 -3.78
N GLN A 8 -5.87 -19.92 -2.62
CA GLN A 8 -5.89 -19.10 -1.39
C GLN A 8 -6.45 -17.69 -1.61
N ARG A 9 -7.49 -17.56 -2.45
CA ARG A 9 -8.05 -16.25 -2.82
C ARG A 9 -8.57 -15.48 -1.61
N PHE A 10 -9.26 -16.17 -0.70
CA PHE A 10 -9.77 -15.56 0.53
C PHE A 10 -8.64 -15.04 1.41
N GLU A 11 -7.66 -15.89 1.73
CA GLU A 11 -6.48 -15.50 2.54
C GLU A 11 -5.77 -14.27 1.96
N LYS A 12 -5.59 -14.20 0.64
CA LYS A 12 -4.92 -13.08 -0.01
C LYS A 12 -5.65 -11.75 0.12
N MET A 13 -6.95 -11.78 0.38
CA MET A 13 -7.75 -10.58 0.57
C MET A 13 -7.75 -10.10 2.02
N ILE A 14 -7.38 -10.95 2.98
CA ILE A 14 -7.48 -10.64 4.43
C ILE A 14 -6.13 -10.64 5.15
N SER A 15 -5.16 -11.42 4.67
CA SER A 15 -3.89 -11.61 5.37
C SER A 15 -2.96 -10.42 5.14
N GLY A 16 -2.31 -9.98 6.23
CA GLY A 16 -1.35 -8.88 6.21
C GLY A 16 -0.21 -9.07 5.20
N MET A 17 0.18 -10.32 4.91
CA MET A 17 1.21 -10.65 3.91
C MET A 17 0.87 -10.07 2.52
N TYR A 18 -0.41 -9.98 2.17
CA TYR A 18 -0.87 -9.58 0.83
C TYR A 18 -1.50 -8.17 0.81
N LEU A 19 -2.06 -7.70 1.92
CA LEU A 19 -2.71 -6.38 2.00
C LEU A 19 -1.78 -5.24 1.54
N GLY A 20 -0.51 -5.29 1.95
CA GLY A 20 0.51 -4.34 1.51
C GLY A 20 0.67 -4.24 0.00
N GLU A 21 0.71 -5.40 -0.67
CA GLU A 21 0.85 -5.46 -2.12
C GLU A 21 -0.42 -5.01 -2.84
N ILE A 22 -1.60 -5.26 -2.25
CA ILE A 22 -2.87 -4.73 -2.78
C ILE A 22 -2.84 -3.20 -2.77
N VAL A 23 -2.49 -2.60 -1.64
CA VAL A 23 -2.36 -1.13 -1.50
C VAL A 23 -1.31 -0.58 -2.48
N ARG A 24 -0.14 -1.21 -2.59
CA ARG A 24 0.91 -0.81 -3.54
C ARG A 24 0.40 -0.77 -4.98
N ASN A 25 -0.35 -1.78 -5.41
CA ASN A 25 -0.86 -1.84 -6.77
C ASN A 25 -1.91 -0.75 -7.04
N ILE A 26 -2.77 -0.44 -6.07
CA ILE A 26 -3.73 0.67 -6.16
C ILE A 26 -2.98 2.01 -6.28
N LEU A 27 -1.96 2.24 -5.46
CA LEU A 27 -1.16 3.46 -5.52
C LEU A 27 -0.45 3.61 -6.86
N ILE A 28 0.08 2.53 -7.43
CA ILE A 28 0.67 2.55 -8.78
C ILE A 28 -0.39 2.91 -9.83
N ASP A 29 -1.57 2.29 -9.78
CA ASP A 29 -2.64 2.56 -10.73
C ASP A 29 -3.09 4.03 -10.68
N PHE A 30 -3.26 4.58 -9.47
CA PHE A 30 -3.62 5.97 -9.28
C PHE A 30 -2.52 6.93 -9.71
N THR A 31 -1.26 6.56 -9.48
CA THR A 31 -0.11 7.33 -9.98
C THR A 31 -0.08 7.33 -11.51
N LYS A 32 -0.30 6.18 -12.16
CA LYS A 32 -0.36 6.09 -13.64
C LYS A 32 -1.47 6.94 -14.23
N ARG A 33 -2.61 7.03 -13.54
CA ARG A 33 -3.73 7.90 -13.91
C ARG A 33 -3.50 9.38 -13.60
N GLY A 34 -2.35 9.74 -13.00
CA GLY A 34 -2.03 11.12 -12.63
C GLY A 34 -2.72 11.64 -11.37
N LEU A 35 -3.43 10.78 -10.63
CA LEU A 35 -4.18 11.16 -9.43
C LEU A 35 -3.27 11.35 -8.20
N LEU A 36 -2.13 10.64 -8.16
CA LEU A 36 -1.15 10.70 -7.08
C LEU A 36 0.24 11.03 -7.62
N PHE A 37 1.08 11.60 -6.74
CA PHE A 37 2.51 11.86 -6.97
C PHE A 37 2.84 12.55 -8.30
N ARG A 38 1.95 13.42 -8.80
CA ARG A 38 2.08 14.14 -10.08
C ARG A 38 2.34 13.20 -11.27
N GLY A 39 1.78 11.99 -11.23
CA GLY A 39 2.00 10.99 -12.29
C GLY A 39 3.33 10.26 -12.24
N ARG A 40 4.21 10.57 -11.26
CA ARG A 40 5.57 10.04 -11.21
C ARG A 40 5.67 8.84 -10.29
N ILE A 41 5.89 7.67 -10.88
CA ILE A 41 6.14 6.44 -10.14
C ILE A 41 7.59 6.45 -9.63
N SER A 42 7.78 6.50 -8.31
CA SER A 42 9.10 6.40 -7.69
C SER A 42 9.63 4.95 -7.73
N GLU A 43 10.95 4.78 -7.71
CA GLU A 43 11.56 3.44 -7.65
C GLU A 43 11.13 2.66 -6.40
N ARG A 44 10.99 3.37 -5.27
CA ARG A 44 10.44 2.82 -4.02
C ARG A 44 9.06 2.19 -4.22
N LEU A 45 8.17 2.84 -4.98
CA LEU A 45 6.82 2.35 -5.23
C LEU A 45 6.80 1.09 -6.12
N LYS A 46 7.85 0.88 -6.92
CA LYS A 46 8.04 -0.35 -7.72
C LYS A 46 8.53 -1.53 -6.88
N THR A 47 9.18 -1.28 -5.75
CA THR A 47 9.69 -2.32 -4.85
C THR A 47 8.54 -3.08 -4.19
N ARG A 48 8.51 -4.40 -4.40
CA ARG A 48 7.54 -5.29 -3.76
C ARG A 48 7.81 -5.42 -2.27
N GLY A 49 6.75 -5.59 -1.48
CA GLY A 49 6.86 -5.80 -0.04
C GLY A 49 7.21 -4.54 0.76
N ILE A 50 7.29 -3.38 0.12
CA ILE A 50 7.61 -2.11 0.79
C ILE A 50 6.51 -1.67 1.78
N PHE A 51 5.28 -2.09 1.54
CA PHE A 51 4.14 -1.84 2.42
C PHE A 51 3.92 -3.04 3.35
N GLU A 52 4.73 -3.16 4.40
CA GLU A 52 4.45 -4.11 5.47
C GLU A 52 3.15 -3.75 6.22
N THR A 53 2.45 -4.74 6.78
CA THR A 53 1.21 -4.54 7.55
C THR A 53 1.35 -3.50 8.65
N LYS A 54 2.52 -3.43 9.31
CA LYS A 54 2.81 -2.45 10.36
C LYS A 54 2.59 -1.00 9.89
N PHE A 55 2.98 -0.70 8.64
CA PHE A 55 2.82 0.63 8.06
C PHE A 55 1.36 0.92 7.75
N LEU A 56 0.60 -0.09 7.30
CA LEU A 56 -0.85 0.05 7.08
C LEU A 56 -1.57 0.41 8.39
N SER A 57 -1.29 -0.32 9.46
CA SER A 57 -1.86 -0.05 10.78
C SER A 57 -1.48 1.34 11.30
N GLN A 58 -0.21 1.75 11.13
CA GLN A 58 0.25 3.09 11.54
C GLN A 58 -0.45 4.21 10.76
N ILE A 59 -0.66 4.04 9.45
CA ILE A 59 -1.35 5.03 8.61
C ILE A 59 -2.83 5.13 9.01
N GLU A 60 -3.50 4.00 9.24
CA GLU A 60 -4.92 3.95 9.60
C GLU A 60 -5.21 4.43 11.03
N SER A 61 -4.28 4.22 11.97
CA SER A 61 -4.42 4.62 13.38
C SER A 61 -4.52 6.15 13.59
N GLY A 62 -4.49 6.96 12.53
CA GLY A 62 -4.96 8.37 12.52
C GLY A 62 -4.15 9.38 13.34
N CYS A 63 -3.25 8.94 14.20
CA CYS A 63 -2.53 9.81 15.14
C CYS A 63 -1.34 10.56 14.48
N LEU A 64 -1.01 10.26 13.22
CA LEU A 64 0.11 10.90 12.54
C LEU A 64 -0.18 12.35 12.09
N ALA A 65 -1.45 12.73 11.93
CA ALA A 65 -1.83 14.05 11.37
C ALA A 65 -2.46 15.03 12.38
N LEU A 66 -3.01 14.57 13.52
CA LEU A 66 -3.63 15.49 14.50
C LEU A 66 -2.66 16.08 15.53
N LEU A 67 -1.42 15.59 15.62
CA LEU A 67 -0.38 16.13 16.51
C LEU A 67 0.57 17.13 15.85
N GLN A 68 0.52 17.32 14.52
CA GLN A 68 1.41 18.27 13.82
C GLN A 68 0.75 19.60 13.41
N VAL A 69 -0.55 19.79 13.65
CA VAL A 69 -1.26 21.08 13.42
C VAL A 69 -1.34 21.91 14.72
N ARG A 70 -0.41 21.69 15.66
CA ARG A 70 -0.24 22.48 16.89
C ARG A 70 1.24 22.78 17.13
N ALA A 71 1.86 23.52 16.22
CA ALA A 71 3.09 24.26 16.46
C ALA A 71 3.08 25.53 15.60
#